data_AF-A0A7C3MYK6-F1
#
_entry.id   AF-A0A7C3MYK6-F1
#
_cell.length_a   1.000
_cell.length_b   1.000
_cell.length_c   1.000
_cell.angle_alpha   90.00
_cell.angle_beta   90.00
_cell.angle_gamma   90.00
#
_symmetry.space_group_name_H-M   'P 1'
#
loop_
_entity.id
_entity.type
_entity.pdbx_description
1 polymer ?
#
loop_
_entity_poly.entity_id
_entity_poly.type
_entity_poly.pdbx_seq_one_letter_code
_entity_poly.pdbx_strand_id
1 'polypeptide(L)'
;MCCTAITRPWPAPLAVWLCALLLASPSQARRGDLNGDGAVGVPDALIALRVAVGVAPATAELLAAGDVSPLPLGDGRVALDDVMLIMRYALGLVPADQFPADTPTLAPSPTGVPRVLYQNPVAGFSVVVPDGWEMGSGTGGYSRMTIRGQVGTAAPASMDLLMFYTPGQPDTIAAALAMGLKAAGGGEPTVRATGRPNELEVACGATSASPVVQRWLCASSGGMGYVVGAVADRAFAQQFREDIDVALNSCQPIAARPVLRTFHEPTEAAYYLTLPYGWTWQGNIYRSYGIPSWFVWQAASNDGRTGCYVASPWEFGVDTAYVSADQAAGGYVLQELRKRVPNAQLKSVRGLPLVDACDTADLVVLGFWKPRVTTAEADYVGSIGDVSVRVRVRIISKLWGELIFMPGRGTWHLYASGVWTPEAQFDQLYPIGSGVVASLRDDPVYAKRLLETVAAVVGYRNAVTDAAAKAWDEYIRYGADVPPLTDPDTGQAVPADQMPPGGLGNVYKAPDGSYVRVPPGVDPPAGSKRVQ
;
A
#
# COMPACT_ATOMS: atom_id res chain seq x y z
N MET A 1 -12.89 48.83 44.21
CA MET A 1 -13.91 49.28 45.18
C MET A 1 -15.05 48.28 45.16
N CYS A 2 -15.30 47.65 46.31
CA CYS A 2 -16.54 47.13 46.92
C CYS A 2 -17.75 46.74 46.02
N CYS A 3 -18.57 45.74 46.32
CA CYS A 3 -18.64 44.68 47.33
C CYS A 3 -19.91 43.86 47.02
N THR A 4 -19.99 42.70 47.67
CA THR A 4 -21.18 42.04 48.24
C THR A 4 -22.05 41.10 47.39
N ALA A 5 -21.91 39.84 47.81
CA ALA A 5 -22.82 38.71 47.70
C ALA A 5 -24.19 38.94 48.38
N ILE A 6 -25.18 38.16 47.94
CA ILE A 6 -26.31 37.71 48.76
C ILE A 6 -26.41 36.20 48.64
N THR A 7 -26.26 35.54 49.78
CA THR A 7 -26.47 34.12 50.04
C THR A 7 -27.91 33.90 50.51
N ARG A 8 -28.52 32.76 50.14
CA ARG A 8 -29.14 31.80 51.08
C ARG A 8 -29.62 30.52 50.37
N PRO A 9 -29.72 29.40 51.11
CA PRO A 9 -29.52 28.04 50.59
C PRO A 9 -30.84 27.29 50.36
N TRP A 10 -30.78 26.24 49.52
CA TRP A 10 -31.76 25.16 49.50
C TRP A 10 -31.14 23.87 50.05
N PRO A 11 -31.92 23.00 50.73
CA PRO A 11 -31.39 21.91 51.52
C PRO A 11 -31.20 20.63 50.69
N ALA A 12 -30.08 19.94 50.91
CA ALA A 12 -29.94 18.50 50.67
C ALA A 12 -30.92 17.77 51.62
N PRO A 13 -31.70 16.76 51.19
CA PRO A 13 -31.11 15.51 50.70
C PRO A 13 -32.00 14.76 49.69
N LEU A 14 -31.78 14.93 48.38
CA LEU A 14 -32.34 14.02 47.35
C LEU A 14 -31.36 13.72 46.19
N ALA A 15 -30.19 14.35 46.16
CA ALA A 15 -29.22 14.22 45.05
C ALA A 15 -28.13 13.15 45.26
N VAL A 16 -28.10 12.48 46.41
CA VAL A 16 -27.05 11.48 46.73
C VAL A 16 -27.48 10.03 46.44
N TRP A 17 -28.77 9.79 46.18
CA TRP A 17 -29.29 8.44 45.88
C TRP A 17 -29.57 8.15 44.41
N LEU A 18 -29.44 9.13 43.49
CA LEU A 18 -29.68 8.94 42.05
C LEU A 18 -28.40 8.99 41.18
N CYS A 19 -27.23 9.31 41.74
CA CYS A 19 -25.96 9.33 41.01
C CYS A 19 -25.10 8.05 41.16
N ALA A 20 -25.58 7.04 41.90
CA ALA A 20 -24.84 5.79 42.13
C ALA A 20 -25.34 4.60 41.28
N LEU A 21 -26.28 4.81 40.35
CA LEU A 21 -26.91 3.75 39.55
C LEU A 21 -26.79 3.93 38.03
N LEU A 22 -25.99 4.88 37.54
CA LEU A 22 -25.85 5.18 36.10
C LEU A 22 -24.38 5.35 35.63
N LEU A 23 -23.42 4.76 36.34
CA LEU A 23 -22.03 4.64 35.87
C LEU A 23 -21.56 3.17 35.89
N ALA A 24 -22.38 2.26 35.39
CA ALA A 24 -21.82 1.06 34.78
C ALA A 24 -21.28 1.48 33.41
N SER A 25 -20.01 1.92 33.39
CA SER A 25 -19.26 1.89 32.12
C SER A 25 -19.36 0.45 31.61
N PRO A 26 -19.64 0.19 30.32
CA PRO A 26 -19.47 -1.16 29.80
C PRO A 26 -18.04 -1.57 30.16
N SER A 27 -17.88 -2.56 31.04
CA SER A 27 -16.56 -3.07 31.39
C SER A 27 -15.96 -3.54 30.07
N GLN A 28 -14.79 -3.00 29.76
CA GLN A 28 -14.03 -3.42 28.59
C GLN A 28 -13.83 -4.92 28.72
N ALA A 29 -14.43 -5.69 27.81
CA ALA A 29 -14.42 -7.15 27.87
C ALA A 29 -12.98 -7.65 27.85
N ARG A 30 -12.53 -8.20 28.98
CA ARG A 30 -11.19 -8.73 29.15
C ARG A 30 -11.08 -10.10 28.49
N ARG A 31 -9.98 -10.36 27.76
CA ARG A 31 -9.78 -11.69 27.17
C ARG A 31 -9.64 -12.74 28.27
N GLY A 32 -10.40 -13.82 28.13
CA GLY A 32 -10.61 -14.85 29.15
C GLY A 32 -11.66 -14.52 30.21
N ASP A 33 -12.19 -13.30 30.28
CA ASP A 33 -13.23 -12.89 31.24
C ASP A 33 -14.61 -12.95 30.56
N LEU A 34 -15.22 -14.13 30.60
CA LEU A 34 -16.50 -14.39 29.95
C LEU A 34 -17.70 -13.98 30.84
N ASN A 35 -17.48 -13.74 32.13
CA ASN A 35 -18.53 -13.31 33.05
C ASN A 35 -18.56 -11.78 33.29
N GLY A 36 -17.52 -11.06 32.85
CA GLY A 36 -17.37 -9.61 32.94
C GLY A 36 -17.00 -9.09 34.33
N ASP A 37 -16.45 -9.94 35.22
CA ASP A 37 -16.14 -9.60 36.60
C ASP A 37 -14.77 -8.92 36.78
N GLY A 38 -14.00 -8.79 35.70
CA GLY A 38 -12.68 -8.18 35.65
C GLY A 38 -11.54 -9.15 35.97
N ALA A 39 -11.83 -10.40 36.34
CA ALA A 39 -10.87 -11.46 36.55
C ALA A 39 -11.07 -12.58 35.52
N VAL A 40 -10.02 -13.38 35.31
CA VAL A 40 -10.12 -14.61 34.53
C VAL A 40 -9.94 -15.77 35.50
N GLY A 41 -10.99 -16.56 35.68
CA GLY A 41 -11.05 -17.64 36.64
C GLY A 41 -11.74 -18.88 36.11
N VAL A 42 -11.96 -19.84 37.02
CA VAL A 42 -12.72 -21.06 36.76
C VAL A 42 -14.16 -20.79 36.26
N PRO A 43 -14.88 -19.75 36.75
CA PRO A 43 -16.19 -19.40 36.21
C PRO A 43 -16.18 -19.13 34.71
N ASP A 44 -15.14 -18.47 34.20
CA ASP A 44 -14.99 -18.17 32.78
C ASP A 44 -14.74 -19.41 31.95
N ALA A 45 -13.88 -20.32 32.44
CA ALA A 45 -13.65 -21.62 31.81
C ALA A 45 -14.96 -22.44 31.71
N LEU A 46 -15.83 -22.34 32.72
CA LEU A 46 -17.13 -23.01 32.70
C LEU A 46 -18.09 -22.41 31.67
N ILE A 47 -18.10 -21.07 31.51
CA ILE A 47 -18.89 -20.41 30.46
C ILE A 47 -18.34 -20.82 29.08
N ALA A 48 -17.03 -20.77 28.90
CA ALA A 48 -16.37 -21.19 27.67
C ALA A 48 -16.70 -22.64 27.32
N LEU A 49 -16.72 -23.54 28.32
CA LEU A 49 -17.07 -24.94 28.12
C LEU A 49 -18.52 -25.09 27.65
N ARG A 50 -19.45 -24.37 28.26
CA ARG A 50 -20.87 -24.41 27.87
C ARG A 50 -21.06 -23.91 26.43
N VAL A 51 -20.30 -22.90 26.00
CA VAL A 51 -20.28 -22.44 24.60
C VAL A 51 -19.67 -23.53 23.69
N ALA A 52 -18.51 -24.06 24.05
CA ALA A 52 -17.79 -25.06 23.27
C ALA A 52 -18.58 -26.36 23.05
N VAL A 53 -19.38 -26.78 24.04
CA VAL A 53 -20.25 -27.97 23.94
C VAL A 53 -21.65 -27.67 23.41
N GLY A 54 -21.93 -26.41 23.01
CA GLY A 54 -23.22 -26.01 22.43
C GLY A 54 -24.38 -25.94 23.43
N VAL A 55 -24.11 -25.90 24.73
CA VAL A 55 -25.12 -25.74 25.80
C VAL A 55 -25.50 -24.26 26.00
N ALA A 56 -24.59 -23.34 25.67
CA ALA A 56 -24.84 -21.90 25.64
C ALA A 56 -24.59 -21.34 24.23
N PRO A 57 -25.32 -20.30 23.81
CA PRO A 57 -25.10 -19.67 22.51
C PRO A 57 -23.74 -18.95 22.48
N ALA A 58 -23.02 -19.09 21.37
CA ALA A 58 -21.80 -18.33 21.09
C ALA A 58 -22.16 -16.89 20.68
N THR A 59 -22.41 -16.00 21.64
CA THR A 59 -22.64 -14.59 21.35
C THR A 59 -21.34 -13.90 20.91
N ALA A 60 -21.43 -12.76 20.24
CA ALA A 60 -20.26 -12.02 19.78
C ALA A 60 -19.35 -11.61 20.95
N GLU A 61 -19.93 -11.26 22.10
CA GLU A 61 -19.18 -10.92 23.32
C GLU A 61 -18.44 -12.14 23.88
N LEU A 62 -19.11 -13.30 23.95
CA LEU A 62 -18.50 -14.54 24.46
C LEU A 62 -17.42 -15.07 23.51
N LEU A 63 -17.59 -14.91 22.19
CA LEU A 63 -16.55 -15.22 21.21
C LEU A 63 -15.35 -14.29 21.39
N ALA A 64 -15.57 -12.98 21.51
CA ALA A 64 -14.48 -12.01 21.69
C ALA A 64 -13.69 -12.21 22.99
N ALA A 65 -14.38 -12.56 24.08
CA ALA A 65 -13.76 -12.82 25.37
C ALA A 65 -13.15 -14.22 25.46
N GLY A 66 -13.82 -15.25 24.95
CA GLY A 66 -13.47 -16.65 25.16
C GLY A 66 -12.50 -17.26 24.16
N ASP A 67 -12.29 -16.64 22.99
CA ASP A 67 -11.37 -17.13 21.95
C ASP A 67 -9.92 -16.75 22.28
N VAL A 68 -9.32 -17.52 23.19
CA VAL A 68 -8.00 -17.27 23.76
C VAL A 68 -6.92 -18.20 23.19
N SER A 69 -7.30 -19.24 22.47
CA SER A 69 -6.42 -20.29 21.95
C SER A 69 -6.59 -20.48 20.44
N PRO A 70 -5.51 -20.60 19.66
CA PRO A 70 -4.12 -20.53 20.10
C PRO A 70 -3.68 -19.09 20.39
N LEU A 71 -2.66 -18.97 21.24
CA LEU A 71 -2.02 -17.68 21.50
C LEU A 71 -1.39 -17.08 20.21
N PRO A 72 -1.37 -15.74 20.07
CA PRO A 72 -1.91 -14.75 21.00
C PRO A 72 -3.38 -14.36 20.72
N LEU A 73 -3.98 -14.82 19.62
CA LEU A 73 -5.18 -14.19 19.04
C LEU A 73 -6.41 -15.08 18.87
N GLY A 74 -6.38 -16.33 19.31
CA GLY A 74 -7.52 -17.23 19.15
C GLY A 74 -7.66 -17.77 17.73
N ASP A 75 -8.55 -18.76 17.52
CA ASP A 75 -8.88 -19.35 16.21
C ASP A 75 -10.26 -18.94 15.68
N GLY A 76 -10.91 -17.96 16.31
CA GLY A 76 -12.20 -17.40 15.91
C GLY A 76 -13.40 -18.15 16.48
N ARG A 77 -13.19 -19.12 17.38
CA ARG A 77 -14.26 -19.88 18.04
C ARG A 77 -13.87 -20.14 19.49
N VAL A 78 -14.87 -20.41 20.32
CA VAL A 78 -14.64 -20.92 21.68
C VAL A 78 -14.76 -22.43 21.64
N ALA A 79 -13.62 -23.12 21.70
CA ALA A 79 -13.48 -24.57 21.67
C ALA A 79 -12.89 -25.10 22.99
N LEU A 80 -12.71 -26.43 23.08
CA LEU A 80 -12.11 -27.05 24.26
C LEU A 80 -10.68 -26.56 24.52
N ASP A 81 -9.94 -26.16 23.49
CA ASP A 81 -8.58 -25.64 23.65
C ASP A 81 -8.57 -24.30 24.41
N ASP A 82 -9.56 -23.43 24.16
CA ASP A 82 -9.77 -22.20 24.93
C ASP A 82 -10.11 -22.50 26.38
N VAL A 83 -11.03 -23.44 26.61
CA VAL A 83 -11.42 -23.88 27.95
C VAL A 83 -10.20 -24.35 28.73
N MET A 84 -9.37 -25.18 28.09
CA MET A 84 -8.15 -25.71 28.70
C MET A 84 -7.13 -24.60 28.98
N LEU A 85 -7.01 -23.61 28.09
CA LEU A 85 -6.11 -22.48 28.29
C LEU A 85 -6.58 -21.56 29.43
N ILE A 86 -7.86 -21.19 29.46
CA ILE A 86 -8.48 -20.40 30.55
C ILE A 86 -8.34 -21.15 31.88
N MET A 87 -8.64 -22.45 31.91
CA MET A 87 -8.51 -23.26 33.11
C MET A 87 -7.07 -23.35 33.61
N ARG A 88 -6.09 -23.56 32.70
CA ARG A 88 -4.67 -23.57 33.08
C ARG A 88 -4.21 -22.22 33.63
N TYR A 89 -4.70 -21.12 33.05
CA TYR A 89 -4.41 -19.78 33.56
C TYR A 89 -5.03 -19.53 34.93
N ALA A 90 -6.31 -19.85 35.11
CA ALA A 90 -7.01 -19.72 36.39
C ALA A 90 -6.33 -20.52 37.52
N LEU A 91 -5.69 -21.64 37.19
CA LEU A 91 -4.93 -22.48 38.13
C LEU A 91 -3.47 -22.05 38.32
N GLY A 92 -3.02 -20.97 37.67
CA GLY A 92 -1.64 -20.49 37.76
C GLY A 92 -0.62 -21.37 37.03
N LEU A 93 -1.07 -22.24 36.11
CA LEU A 93 -0.22 -23.11 35.29
C LEU A 93 0.28 -22.41 34.02
N VAL A 94 -0.34 -21.28 33.67
CA VAL A 94 0.11 -20.37 32.61
C VAL A 94 0.46 -19.04 33.29
N PRO A 95 1.71 -18.57 33.19
CA PRO A 95 2.11 -17.25 33.65
C PRO A 95 1.26 -16.11 33.03
N ALA A 96 1.05 -15.02 33.75
CA ALA A 96 0.21 -13.90 33.29
C ALA A 96 0.71 -13.21 32.02
N ASP A 97 2.01 -13.26 31.76
CA ASP A 97 2.66 -12.80 30.52
C ASP A 97 2.52 -13.81 29.35
N GLN A 98 2.02 -15.01 29.61
CA GLN A 98 1.80 -16.08 28.63
C GLN A 98 0.34 -16.37 28.35
N PHE A 99 -0.59 -15.83 29.13
CA PHE A 99 -2.01 -15.79 28.78
C PHE A 99 -2.24 -14.59 27.83
N PRO A 100 -3.22 -14.62 26.90
CA PRO A 100 -3.55 -13.41 26.18
C PRO A 100 -4.27 -12.52 27.20
N ALA A 101 -3.48 -11.77 27.98
CA ALA A 101 -3.98 -10.60 28.69
C ALA A 101 -4.74 -9.74 27.68
N ASP A 102 -5.73 -8.97 28.16
CA ASP A 102 -6.42 -7.90 27.40
C ASP A 102 -5.57 -7.55 26.22
N THR A 103 -5.97 -7.94 24.99
CA THR A 103 -5.16 -7.64 23.80
C THR A 103 -4.76 -6.20 24.01
N PRO A 104 -3.49 -5.90 24.38
CA PRO A 104 -3.21 -4.64 25.04
C PRO A 104 -3.71 -3.65 24.05
N THR A 105 -4.71 -2.82 24.42
CA THR A 105 -5.35 -1.93 23.45
C THR A 105 -4.18 -1.24 22.80
N LEU A 106 -3.87 -1.65 21.57
CA LEU A 106 -2.50 -1.50 21.12
C LEU A 106 -2.34 -0.01 21.06
N ALA A 107 -1.44 0.51 21.89
CA ALA A 107 -1.35 1.95 22.07
C ALA A 107 -1.32 2.55 20.67
N PRO A 108 -2.20 3.52 20.36
CA PRO A 108 -2.26 4.05 19.01
C PRO A 108 -0.84 4.47 18.61
N SER A 109 -0.52 4.32 17.32
CA SER A 109 0.73 4.85 16.77
C SER A 109 0.94 6.29 17.24
N PRO A 110 2.19 6.79 17.34
CA PRO A 110 2.47 8.21 17.54
C PRO A 110 1.67 9.13 16.59
N THR A 111 1.23 8.60 15.44
CA THR A 111 0.39 9.29 14.46
C THR A 111 -1.11 9.27 14.76
N GLY A 112 -1.53 8.67 15.88
CA GLY A 112 -2.94 8.48 16.25
C GLY A 112 -3.64 7.32 15.53
N VAL A 113 -2.92 6.59 14.68
CA VAL A 113 -3.47 5.48 13.89
C VAL A 113 -3.55 4.22 14.75
N PRO A 114 -4.71 3.53 14.80
CA PRO A 114 -4.84 2.26 15.51
C PRO A 114 -3.80 1.26 15.02
N ARG A 115 -3.35 0.33 15.88
CA ARG A 115 -2.51 -0.79 15.44
C ARG A 115 -3.37 -2.04 15.33
N VAL A 116 -3.09 -2.85 14.31
CA VAL A 116 -3.83 -4.07 14.00
C VAL A 116 -2.86 -5.24 13.92
N LEU A 117 -3.32 -6.42 14.33
CA LEU A 117 -2.62 -7.64 13.97
C LEU A 117 -2.89 -7.93 12.49
N TYR A 118 -1.81 -7.97 11.73
CA TYR A 118 -1.83 -8.48 10.37
C TYR A 118 -1.35 -9.94 10.35
N GLN A 119 -2.14 -10.81 9.73
CA GLN A 119 -1.78 -12.21 9.50
C GLN A 119 -1.60 -12.47 8.01
N ASN A 120 -0.49 -13.09 7.64
CA ASN A 120 -0.28 -13.62 6.30
C ASN A 120 0.03 -15.12 6.35
N PRO A 121 -0.97 -15.99 6.24
CA PRO A 121 -0.73 -17.43 6.17
C PRO A 121 0.04 -17.87 4.91
N VAL A 122 -0.04 -17.08 3.81
CA VAL A 122 0.68 -17.35 2.56
C VAL A 122 2.17 -17.07 2.70
N ALA A 123 2.52 -15.96 3.35
CA ALA A 123 3.91 -15.68 3.69
C ALA A 123 4.37 -16.45 4.93
N GLY A 124 3.44 -16.83 5.82
CA GLY A 124 3.70 -17.65 6.99
C GLY A 124 4.03 -16.88 8.27
N PHE A 125 3.56 -15.65 8.42
CA PHE A 125 3.87 -14.83 9.59
C PHE A 125 2.72 -13.91 10.01
N SER A 126 2.77 -13.48 11.26
CA SER A 126 1.92 -12.45 11.83
C SER A 126 2.76 -11.30 12.35
N VAL A 127 2.21 -10.10 12.35
CA VAL A 127 2.87 -8.90 12.85
C VAL A 127 1.83 -7.91 13.35
N VAL A 128 2.22 -7.02 14.27
CA VAL A 128 1.44 -5.86 14.64
C VAL A 128 1.97 -4.64 13.91
N VAL A 129 1.10 -3.97 13.14
CA VAL A 129 1.45 -2.76 12.40
C VAL A 129 0.37 -1.70 12.57
N PRO A 130 0.69 -0.41 12.35
CA PRO A 130 -0.34 0.60 12.22
C PRO A 130 -1.31 0.22 11.12
N ASP A 131 -2.58 0.46 11.40
CA ASP A 131 -3.67 0.26 10.47
C ASP A 131 -3.46 1.13 9.22
N GLY A 132 -3.76 0.56 8.05
CA GLY A 132 -3.47 1.19 6.76
C GLY A 132 -2.05 0.94 6.21
N TRP A 133 -1.16 0.27 6.95
CA TRP A 133 0.04 -0.32 6.35
C TRP A 133 -0.35 -1.47 5.43
N GLU A 134 0.39 -1.62 4.35
CA GLU A 134 0.11 -2.57 3.29
C GLU A 134 1.14 -3.68 3.24
N MET A 135 0.69 -4.87 2.87
CA MET A 135 1.58 -5.94 2.50
C MET A 135 1.54 -6.17 1.00
N GLY A 136 2.72 -6.32 0.41
CA GLY A 136 2.91 -6.81 -0.93
C GLY A 136 4.08 -7.77 -0.99
N SER A 137 4.51 -8.11 -2.19
CA SER A 137 5.73 -8.86 -2.41
C SER A 137 6.69 -8.03 -3.25
N GLY A 138 7.97 -8.10 -2.91
CA GLY A 138 9.01 -7.45 -3.69
C GLY A 138 9.37 -8.24 -4.95
N THR A 139 10.07 -7.58 -5.86
CA THR A 139 10.63 -8.17 -7.10
C THR A 139 11.59 -9.34 -6.87
N GLY A 140 11.99 -9.60 -5.62
CA GLY A 140 12.80 -10.76 -5.21
C GLY A 140 12.03 -11.90 -4.54
N GLY A 141 10.70 -11.86 -4.49
CA GLY A 141 9.89 -12.93 -3.90
C GLY A 141 9.84 -12.96 -2.37
N TYR A 142 10.31 -11.91 -1.71
CA TYR A 142 10.12 -11.68 -0.29
C TYR A 142 8.81 -10.94 -0.02
N SER A 143 8.23 -11.17 1.16
CA SER A 143 7.12 -10.37 1.63
C SER A 143 7.64 -9.02 2.09
N ARG A 144 6.98 -7.96 1.63
CA ARG A 144 7.31 -6.56 1.92
C ARG A 144 6.08 -5.94 2.57
N MET A 145 6.26 -5.32 3.73
CA MET A 145 5.27 -4.40 4.26
C MET A 145 5.73 -2.98 4.02
N THR A 146 4.82 -2.15 3.57
CA THR A 146 5.09 -0.77 3.27
C THR A 146 3.94 0.08 3.78
N ILE A 147 4.19 1.34 4.07
CA ILE A 147 3.09 2.32 4.14
C ILE A 147 2.49 2.56 2.72
N ARG A 148 3.16 2.04 1.68
CA ARG A 148 2.92 2.22 0.24
C ARG A 148 2.72 0.87 -0.48
N GLY A 149 1.54 0.30 -0.47
CA GLY A 149 1.26 -0.88 -1.30
C GLY A 149 0.90 -0.42 -2.69
N GLN A 150 1.86 -0.46 -3.60
CA GLN A 150 1.51 -0.55 -5.01
C GLN A 150 1.31 -2.02 -5.36
N VAL A 151 0.07 -2.34 -5.74
CA VAL A 151 -0.16 -3.36 -6.76
C VAL A 151 0.36 -2.74 -8.08
N GLY A 152 1.57 -3.09 -8.51
CA GLY A 152 1.96 -2.99 -9.92
C GLY A 152 2.83 -1.84 -10.44
N THR A 153 3.46 -0.97 -9.65
CA THR A 153 4.51 -0.06 -10.21
C THR A 153 5.71 0.14 -9.25
N ALA A 154 6.85 0.53 -9.82
CA ALA A 154 8.12 0.66 -9.14
C ALA A 154 8.31 2.10 -8.62
N ALA A 155 8.21 2.32 -7.30
CA ALA A 155 8.71 3.54 -6.66
C ALA A 155 9.62 3.22 -5.46
N PRO A 156 10.78 3.89 -5.28
CA PRO A 156 11.79 3.55 -4.26
C PRO A 156 11.71 4.35 -2.95
N ALA A 157 10.70 5.19 -2.72
CA ALA A 157 10.61 6.02 -1.52
C ALA A 157 9.76 5.40 -0.38
N SER A 158 9.48 4.10 -0.42
CA SER A 158 8.76 3.40 0.65
C SER A 158 9.71 2.91 1.74
N MET A 159 9.22 2.89 2.97
CA MET A 159 9.76 1.98 3.98
C MET A 159 9.37 0.54 3.65
N ASP A 160 10.34 -0.35 3.75
CA ASP A 160 10.18 -1.78 3.46
C ASP A 160 10.45 -2.56 4.74
N LEU A 161 9.39 -3.13 5.31
CA LEU A 161 9.54 -4.26 6.22
C LEU A 161 9.68 -5.53 5.37
N LEU A 162 10.90 -6.02 5.24
CA LEU A 162 11.28 -7.18 4.46
C LEU A 162 11.31 -8.43 5.34
N MET A 163 10.72 -9.53 4.88
CA MET A 163 10.80 -10.80 5.60
C MET A 163 11.31 -11.95 4.72
N PHE A 164 12.23 -12.73 5.29
CA PHE A 164 12.82 -13.90 4.67
C PHE A 164 12.86 -15.08 5.64
N TYR A 165 12.57 -16.28 5.14
CA TYR A 165 12.89 -17.52 5.86
C TYR A 165 14.25 -17.99 5.41
N THR A 166 15.08 -18.39 6.37
CA THR A 166 16.40 -18.90 6.06
C THR A 166 16.73 -20.07 7.00
N PRO A 167 17.19 -21.21 6.47
CA PRO A 167 17.66 -22.28 7.32
C PRO A 167 18.94 -21.82 8.04
N GLY A 168 18.94 -21.86 9.37
CA GLY A 168 20.14 -21.55 10.13
C GLY A 168 19.85 -21.06 11.54
N GLN A 169 20.91 -21.00 12.34
CA GLN A 169 20.88 -20.36 13.64
C GLN A 169 21.02 -18.84 13.48
N PRO A 170 20.40 -18.04 14.37
CA PRO A 170 20.43 -16.57 14.31
C PRO A 170 21.83 -15.97 14.10
N ASP A 171 22.85 -16.49 14.78
CA ASP A 171 24.24 -16.02 14.68
C ASP A 171 24.81 -16.17 13.26
N THR A 172 24.55 -17.31 12.63
CA THR A 172 25.03 -17.58 11.26
C THR A 172 24.32 -16.66 10.25
N ILE A 173 23.01 -16.47 10.44
CA ILE A 173 22.19 -15.61 9.61
C ILE A 173 22.65 -14.15 9.74
N ALA A 174 22.84 -13.66 10.97
CA ALA A 174 23.27 -12.30 11.25
C ALA A 174 24.65 -12.00 10.67
N ALA A 175 25.60 -12.94 10.79
CA ALA A 175 26.94 -12.80 10.22
C ALA A 175 26.90 -12.71 8.68
N ALA A 176 26.13 -13.59 8.04
CA ALA A 176 25.96 -13.57 6.58
C ALA A 176 25.28 -12.29 6.10
N LEU A 177 24.25 -11.83 6.82
CA LEU A 177 23.54 -10.59 6.51
C LEU A 177 24.45 -9.36 6.66
N ALA A 178 25.20 -9.26 7.74
CA ALA A 178 26.17 -8.19 7.93
C ALA A 178 27.20 -8.14 6.78
N MET A 179 27.73 -9.30 6.38
CA MET A 179 28.64 -9.39 5.24
C MET A 179 28.00 -8.90 3.93
N GLY A 180 26.76 -9.31 3.66
CA GLY A 180 26.01 -8.88 2.47
C GLY A 180 25.70 -7.39 2.45
N LEU A 181 25.27 -6.81 3.58
CA LEU A 181 24.99 -5.38 3.70
C LEU A 181 26.25 -4.52 3.49
N LYS A 182 27.39 -4.99 4.01
CA LYS A 182 28.70 -4.34 3.79
C LYS A 182 29.10 -4.38 2.32
N ALA A 183 28.93 -5.54 1.66
CA ALA A 183 29.23 -5.69 0.24
C ALA A 183 28.32 -4.83 -0.67
N ALA A 184 27.08 -4.58 -0.24
CA ALA A 184 26.13 -3.71 -0.95
C ALA A 184 26.43 -2.20 -0.81
N GLY A 185 27.52 -1.81 -0.13
CA GLY A 185 27.90 -0.40 0.05
C GLY A 185 27.12 0.32 1.16
N GLY A 186 26.48 -0.41 2.06
CA GLY A 186 25.92 0.14 3.29
C GLY A 186 27.00 0.68 4.23
N GLY A 187 26.58 1.41 5.28
CA GLY A 187 27.46 1.74 6.40
C GLY A 187 27.96 0.47 7.11
N GLU A 188 28.98 0.60 7.97
CA GLU A 188 29.51 -0.55 8.70
C GLU A 188 28.38 -1.18 9.56
N PRO A 189 28.02 -2.46 9.30
CA PRO A 189 26.92 -3.10 10.00
C PRO A 189 27.32 -3.41 11.44
N THR A 190 26.37 -3.21 12.34
CA THR A 190 26.49 -3.59 13.76
C THR A 190 25.63 -4.80 14.03
N VAL A 191 26.16 -5.78 14.78
CA VAL A 191 25.41 -6.97 15.22
C VAL A 191 25.33 -6.94 16.73
N ARG A 192 24.12 -7.06 17.29
CA ARG A 192 23.90 -7.05 18.75
C ARG A 192 22.77 -7.98 19.16
N ALA A 193 22.85 -8.53 20.36
CA ALA A 193 21.72 -9.23 20.96
C ALA A 193 20.60 -8.23 21.30
N THR A 194 19.34 -8.63 21.08
CA THR A 194 18.17 -7.81 21.41
C THR A 194 17.72 -7.96 22.86
N GLY A 195 18.27 -8.94 23.57
CA GLY A 195 17.82 -9.38 24.90
C GLY A 195 16.76 -10.48 24.84
N ARG A 196 16.22 -10.80 23.66
CA ARG A 196 15.37 -11.97 23.46
C ARG A 196 16.23 -13.21 23.15
N PRO A 197 15.84 -14.40 23.64
CA PRO A 197 16.59 -15.63 23.37
C PRO A 197 16.58 -15.95 21.88
N ASN A 198 17.73 -16.37 21.35
CA ASN A 198 17.90 -16.75 19.94
C ASN A 198 17.49 -15.63 18.96
N GLU A 199 17.84 -14.39 19.28
CA GLU A 199 17.60 -13.25 18.40
C GLU A 199 18.77 -12.25 18.42
N LEU A 200 19.18 -11.85 17.21
CA LEU A 200 20.16 -10.81 16.99
C LEU A 200 19.58 -9.72 16.09
N GLU A 201 19.98 -8.47 16.36
CA GLU A 201 19.74 -7.34 15.47
C GLU A 201 21.01 -7.02 14.68
N VAL A 202 20.87 -6.94 13.35
CA VAL A 202 21.85 -6.37 12.44
C VAL A 202 21.36 -4.99 12.00
N ALA A 203 22.11 -3.93 12.31
CA ALA A 203 21.73 -2.57 11.94
C ALA A 203 22.80 -1.91 11.08
N CYS A 204 22.37 -1.20 10.03
CA CYS A 204 23.21 -0.44 9.12
C CYS A 204 22.72 1.01 9.08
N GLY A 205 23.60 1.95 9.42
CA GLY A 205 23.31 3.39 9.35
C GLY A 205 23.32 3.92 7.92
N ALA A 206 22.60 5.03 7.69
CA ALA A 206 22.68 5.78 6.45
C ALA A 206 24.09 6.35 6.23
N THR A 207 24.55 6.30 4.99
CA THR A 207 25.83 6.86 4.52
C THR A 207 25.59 8.01 3.53
N SER A 208 26.65 8.66 3.08
CA SER A 208 26.55 9.61 1.95
C SER A 208 26.14 8.92 0.64
N ALA A 209 26.46 7.64 0.48
CA ALA A 209 26.13 6.84 -0.70
C ALA A 209 24.73 6.19 -0.61
N SER A 210 24.17 6.05 0.59
CA SER A 210 22.84 5.47 0.81
C SER A 210 22.11 6.24 1.92
N PRO A 211 21.05 7.00 1.61
CA PRO A 211 20.30 7.77 2.62
C PRO A 211 19.44 6.89 3.55
N VAL A 212 19.55 5.57 3.40
CA VAL A 212 18.64 4.58 3.98
C VAL A 212 19.23 3.98 5.26
N VAL A 213 18.42 3.92 6.31
CA VAL A 213 18.67 3.20 7.55
C VAL A 213 18.06 1.81 7.43
N GLN A 214 18.80 0.79 7.87
CA GLN A 214 18.33 -0.59 7.85
C GLN A 214 18.49 -1.23 9.23
N ARG A 215 17.49 -1.99 9.64
CA ARG A 215 17.49 -2.77 10.88
C ARG A 215 16.93 -4.14 10.59
N TRP A 216 17.58 -5.19 11.04
CA TRP A 216 17.23 -6.57 10.70
C TRP A 216 17.27 -7.43 11.94
N LEU A 217 16.15 -8.06 12.29
CA LEU A 217 16.07 -9.07 13.33
C LEU A 217 16.26 -10.46 12.70
N CYS A 218 17.32 -11.13 13.12
CA CYS A 218 17.61 -12.53 12.81
C CYS A 218 17.18 -13.36 14.02
N ALA A 219 16.15 -14.18 13.87
CA ALA A 219 15.54 -14.93 14.97
C ALA A 219 15.33 -16.39 14.58
N SER A 220 15.08 -17.25 15.57
CA SER A 220 14.63 -18.62 15.34
C SER A 220 13.49 -18.99 16.25
N SER A 221 12.45 -19.64 15.71
CA SER A 221 11.32 -20.15 16.47
C SER A 221 10.88 -21.50 15.90
N GLY A 222 10.60 -22.48 16.76
CA GLY A 222 10.19 -23.83 16.34
C GLY A 222 11.21 -24.54 15.43
N GLY A 223 12.51 -24.24 15.59
CA GLY A 223 13.58 -24.79 14.73
C GLY A 223 13.70 -24.13 13.35
N MET A 224 12.89 -23.11 13.05
CA MET A 224 12.95 -22.35 11.81
C MET A 224 13.62 -20.99 12.04
N GLY A 225 14.70 -20.72 11.31
CA GLY A 225 15.32 -19.40 11.25
C GLY A 225 14.52 -18.45 10.35
N TYR A 226 14.42 -17.20 10.76
CA TYR A 226 13.78 -16.15 9.96
C TYR A 226 14.46 -14.80 10.17
N VAL A 227 14.34 -13.94 9.17
CA VAL A 227 14.83 -12.57 9.17
C VAL A 227 13.69 -11.63 8.89
N VAL A 228 13.55 -10.60 9.72
CA VAL A 228 12.63 -9.48 9.49
C VAL A 228 13.46 -8.21 9.52
N GLY A 229 13.45 -7.41 8.47
CA GLY A 229 14.14 -6.14 8.46
C GLY A 229 13.26 -4.98 8.09
N ALA A 230 13.56 -3.80 8.60
CA ALA A 230 12.98 -2.54 8.21
C ALA A 230 14.04 -1.70 7.50
N VAL A 231 13.70 -1.20 6.32
CA VAL A 231 14.55 -0.36 5.47
C VAL A 231 13.79 0.93 5.19
N ALA A 232 14.32 2.09 5.58
CA ALA A 232 13.65 3.39 5.38
C ALA A 232 14.67 4.52 5.24
N ASP A 233 14.30 5.64 4.60
CA ASP A 233 15.15 6.85 4.68
C ASP A 233 15.27 7.33 6.14
N ARG A 234 16.34 8.09 6.42
CA ARG A 234 16.62 8.54 7.80
C ARG A 234 15.47 9.34 8.43
N ALA A 235 14.83 10.24 7.70
CA ALA A 235 13.80 11.11 8.25
C ALA A 235 12.54 10.28 8.58
N PHE A 236 12.17 9.38 7.69
CA PHE A 236 11.04 8.47 7.86
C PHE A 236 11.28 7.46 8.99
N ALA A 237 12.47 6.83 9.04
CA ALA A 237 12.85 5.94 10.13
C ALA A 237 12.80 6.63 11.50
N GLN A 238 13.08 7.93 11.56
CA GLN A 238 12.95 8.72 12.77
C GLN A 238 11.49 9.02 13.10
N GLN A 239 10.68 9.40 12.10
CA GLN A 239 9.27 9.70 12.26
C GLN A 239 8.46 8.49 12.74
N PHE A 240 8.70 7.30 12.16
CA PHE A 240 7.96 6.07 12.43
C PHE A 240 8.72 5.08 13.32
N ARG A 241 9.69 5.55 14.11
CA ARG A 241 10.57 4.68 14.91
C ARG A 241 9.80 3.70 15.78
N GLU A 242 8.80 4.18 16.52
CA GLU A 242 8.02 3.35 17.43
C GLU A 242 7.21 2.28 16.68
N ASP A 243 6.61 2.64 15.54
CA ASP A 243 5.85 1.70 14.72
C ASP A 243 6.76 0.64 14.09
N ILE A 244 7.97 1.03 13.67
CA ILE A 244 9.00 0.10 13.20
C ILE A 244 9.42 -0.85 14.34
N ASP A 245 9.65 -0.34 15.54
CA ASP A 245 10.02 -1.15 16.71
C ASP A 245 8.91 -2.16 17.04
N VAL A 246 7.64 -1.72 17.05
CA VAL A 246 6.51 -2.61 17.29
C VAL A 246 6.39 -3.66 16.19
N ALA A 247 6.52 -3.30 14.92
CA ALA A 247 6.45 -4.23 13.80
C ALA A 247 7.58 -5.29 13.86
N LEU A 248 8.82 -4.85 14.07
CA LEU A 248 9.96 -5.77 14.22
C LEU A 248 9.77 -6.69 15.42
N ASN A 249 9.38 -6.15 16.58
CA ASN A 249 9.27 -6.92 17.81
C ASN A 249 8.06 -7.87 17.85
N SER A 250 6.99 -7.54 17.14
CA SER A 250 5.76 -8.37 17.11
C SER A 250 5.76 -9.43 16.00
N CYS A 251 6.74 -9.40 15.10
CA CYS A 251 6.76 -10.35 13.98
C CYS A 251 7.08 -11.77 14.44
N GLN A 252 6.18 -12.71 14.12
CA GLN A 252 6.26 -14.11 14.53
C GLN A 252 5.86 -15.04 13.39
N PRO A 253 6.48 -16.22 13.26
CA PRO A 253 6.06 -17.22 12.29
C PRO A 253 4.69 -17.81 12.68
N ILE A 254 3.79 -17.95 11.70
CA ILE A 254 2.55 -18.70 11.85
C ILE A 254 2.85 -20.18 11.66
N ALA A 255 2.46 -20.98 12.67
CA ALA A 255 2.62 -22.43 12.67
C ALA A 255 1.66 -23.13 11.69
N ALA A 256 0.39 -22.71 11.66
CA ALA A 256 -0.63 -23.27 10.78
C ALA A 256 -0.62 -22.58 9.42
N ARG A 257 0.01 -23.19 8.42
CA ARG A 257 0.02 -22.68 7.05
C ARG A 257 -0.79 -23.61 6.13
N PRO A 258 -1.58 -23.07 5.19
CA PRO A 258 -2.13 -23.89 4.13
C PRO A 258 -0.98 -24.51 3.33
N VAL A 259 -1.22 -25.66 2.69
CA VAL A 259 -0.30 -26.17 1.68
C VAL A 259 -0.32 -25.19 0.51
N LEU A 260 0.84 -24.65 0.13
CA LEU A 260 0.95 -23.62 -0.90
C LEU A 260 1.49 -24.20 -2.21
N ARG A 261 1.16 -23.53 -3.31
CA ARG A 261 1.78 -23.72 -4.63
C ARG A 261 2.12 -22.37 -5.25
N THR A 262 3.29 -22.26 -5.86
CA THR A 262 3.63 -21.08 -6.66
C THR A 262 3.16 -21.30 -8.09
N PHE A 263 2.32 -20.39 -8.56
CA PHE A 263 1.84 -20.28 -9.92
C PHE A 263 2.70 -19.28 -10.68
N HIS A 264 3.00 -19.61 -11.93
CA HIS A 264 3.67 -18.72 -12.88
C HIS A 264 2.70 -18.44 -14.02
N GLU A 265 2.48 -17.17 -14.34
CA GLU A 265 1.61 -16.75 -15.43
C GLU A 265 2.04 -17.44 -16.75
N PRO A 266 1.16 -18.19 -17.42
CA PRO A 266 1.56 -19.13 -18.47
C PRO A 266 1.75 -18.52 -19.85
N THR A 267 1.26 -17.30 -20.11
CA THR A 267 1.26 -16.70 -21.45
C THR A 267 2.54 -15.96 -21.76
N GLU A 268 2.98 -15.08 -20.86
CA GLU A 268 4.15 -14.21 -21.06
C GLU A 268 5.22 -14.38 -19.98
N ALA A 269 4.96 -15.25 -18.99
CA ALA A 269 5.78 -15.37 -17.78
C ALA A 269 5.89 -14.00 -17.09
N ALA A 270 4.76 -13.29 -16.99
CA ALA A 270 4.77 -11.89 -16.55
C ALA A 270 4.92 -11.73 -15.04
N TYR A 271 4.38 -12.67 -14.26
CA TYR A 271 4.38 -12.60 -12.80
C TYR A 271 4.20 -13.98 -12.16
N TYR A 272 4.50 -14.04 -10.87
CA TYR A 272 4.21 -15.19 -10.01
C TYR A 272 3.14 -14.86 -8.98
N LEU A 273 2.40 -15.89 -8.56
CA LEU A 273 1.45 -15.85 -7.45
C LEU A 273 1.67 -17.06 -6.55
N THR A 274 1.52 -16.90 -5.24
CA THR A 274 1.49 -18.03 -4.31
C THR A 274 0.07 -18.25 -3.82
N LEU A 275 -0.47 -19.44 -4.09
CA LEU A 275 -1.87 -19.79 -3.87
C LEU A 275 -1.96 -21.01 -2.96
N PRO A 276 -3.02 -21.17 -2.15
CA PRO A 276 -3.30 -22.43 -1.50
C PRO A 276 -3.49 -23.55 -2.52
N TYR A 277 -3.10 -24.76 -2.14
CA TYR A 277 -3.24 -25.94 -2.97
C TYR A 277 -4.73 -26.17 -3.29
N GLY A 278 -5.01 -26.49 -4.54
CA GLY A 278 -6.37 -26.65 -5.06
C GLY A 278 -7.06 -25.36 -5.48
N TRP A 279 -6.55 -24.16 -5.16
CA TRP A 279 -7.19 -22.94 -5.67
C TRP A 279 -7.05 -22.80 -7.17
N THR A 280 -8.12 -22.46 -7.86
CA THR A 280 -8.10 -22.15 -9.31
C THR A 280 -7.65 -20.71 -9.53
N TRP A 281 -7.07 -20.44 -10.70
CA TRP A 281 -6.64 -19.11 -11.12
C TRP A 281 -7.14 -18.82 -12.54
N GLN A 282 -7.52 -17.57 -12.78
CA GLN A 282 -7.81 -17.04 -14.10
C GLN A 282 -7.23 -15.63 -14.18
N GLY A 283 -6.74 -15.21 -15.34
CA GLY A 283 -6.32 -13.83 -15.52
C GLY A 283 -5.76 -13.54 -16.89
N ASN A 284 -5.55 -12.25 -17.12
CA ASN A 284 -5.08 -11.65 -18.36
C ASN A 284 -4.14 -10.48 -18.03
N ILE A 285 -3.23 -10.18 -18.95
CA ILE A 285 -2.41 -8.97 -18.87
C ILE A 285 -3.18 -7.84 -19.58
N TYR A 286 -3.57 -6.83 -18.82
CA TYR A 286 -4.21 -5.63 -19.34
C TYR A 286 -3.16 -4.60 -19.74
N ARG A 287 -3.37 -4.02 -20.93
CA ARG A 287 -2.52 -2.99 -21.50
C ARG A 287 -3.37 -1.89 -22.09
N SER A 288 -3.06 -0.66 -21.73
CA SER A 288 -3.61 0.55 -22.35
C SER A 288 -2.50 1.57 -22.53
N TYR A 289 -2.83 2.70 -23.17
CA TYR A 289 -1.91 3.82 -23.29
C TYR A 289 -1.52 4.41 -21.92
N GLY A 290 -2.47 4.45 -20.97
CA GLY A 290 -2.22 4.95 -19.62
C GLY A 290 -1.58 3.93 -18.69
N ILE A 291 -1.79 2.63 -18.95
CA ILE A 291 -1.39 1.53 -18.05
C ILE A 291 -0.78 0.39 -18.89
N PRO A 292 0.54 0.40 -19.13
CA PRO A 292 1.17 -0.51 -20.09
C PRO A 292 1.32 -1.97 -19.58
N SER A 293 1.11 -2.23 -18.30
CA SER A 293 1.30 -3.56 -17.70
C SER A 293 0.53 -3.72 -16.39
N TRP A 294 -0.75 -4.04 -16.47
CA TRP A 294 -1.58 -4.36 -15.30
C TRP A 294 -2.05 -5.80 -15.32
N PHE A 295 -2.03 -6.46 -14.17
CA PHE A 295 -2.45 -7.86 -14.09
C PHE A 295 -3.88 -7.95 -13.60
N VAL A 296 -4.77 -8.41 -14.47
CA VAL A 296 -6.18 -8.62 -14.14
C VAL A 296 -6.36 -10.09 -13.88
N TRP A 297 -6.64 -10.48 -12.64
CA TRP A 297 -6.74 -11.88 -12.30
C TRP A 297 -7.70 -12.12 -11.15
N GLN A 298 -8.14 -13.37 -11.03
CA GLN A 298 -8.85 -13.88 -9.87
C GLN A 298 -8.33 -15.26 -9.49
N ALA A 299 -8.32 -15.55 -8.21
CA ALA A 299 -8.06 -16.89 -7.69
C ALA A 299 -9.15 -17.26 -6.68
N ALA A 300 -9.55 -18.53 -6.68
CA ALA A 300 -10.65 -18.98 -5.84
C ALA A 300 -10.43 -20.41 -5.34
N SER A 301 -10.99 -20.72 -4.17
CA SER A 301 -11.12 -22.09 -3.67
C SER A 301 -11.94 -22.96 -4.64
N ASN A 302 -11.79 -24.29 -4.53
CA ASN A 302 -12.50 -25.24 -5.40
C ASN A 302 -14.04 -25.11 -5.34
N ASP A 303 -14.58 -24.67 -4.20
CA ASP A 303 -16.02 -24.44 -4.02
C ASP A 303 -16.45 -23.03 -4.46
N GLY A 304 -15.52 -22.17 -4.89
CA GLY A 304 -15.75 -20.78 -5.30
C GLY A 304 -16.18 -19.83 -4.18
N ARG A 305 -16.30 -20.31 -2.94
CA ARG A 305 -16.85 -19.53 -1.81
C ARG A 305 -15.87 -18.51 -1.25
N THR A 306 -14.58 -18.78 -1.42
CA THR A 306 -13.50 -17.89 -1.01
C THR A 306 -12.59 -17.61 -2.18
N GLY A 307 -12.16 -16.37 -2.31
CA GLY A 307 -11.17 -16.01 -3.30
C GLY A 307 -10.75 -14.56 -3.22
N CYS A 308 -9.94 -14.17 -4.17
CA CYS A 308 -9.45 -12.82 -4.30
C CYS A 308 -9.20 -12.45 -5.76
N TYR A 309 -9.10 -11.15 -6.02
CA TYR A 309 -8.96 -10.64 -7.37
C TYR A 309 -8.22 -9.30 -7.42
N VAL A 310 -7.67 -9.01 -8.59
CA VAL A 310 -7.25 -7.69 -9.04
C VAL A 310 -8.06 -7.35 -10.28
N ALA A 311 -8.84 -6.26 -10.22
CA ALA A 311 -9.72 -5.84 -11.30
C ALA A 311 -8.96 -5.13 -12.42
N SER A 312 -9.59 -5.01 -13.58
CA SER A 312 -9.15 -4.07 -14.61
C SER A 312 -9.18 -2.65 -14.05
N PRO A 313 -8.16 -1.83 -14.32
CA PRO A 313 -8.17 -0.44 -13.92
C PRO A 313 -9.23 0.31 -14.74
N TRP A 314 -9.92 1.25 -14.12
CA TRP A 314 -10.77 2.19 -14.86
C TRP A 314 -9.96 3.42 -15.24
N GLU A 315 -10.09 3.83 -16.50
CA GLU A 315 -9.44 5.00 -17.07
C GLU A 315 -10.48 6.07 -17.36
N PHE A 316 -10.29 7.26 -16.77
CA PHE A 316 -11.19 8.37 -16.92
C PHE A 316 -10.47 9.55 -17.57
N GLY A 317 -11.11 10.10 -18.59
CA GLY A 317 -10.63 11.27 -19.31
C GLY A 317 -10.89 12.58 -18.56
N VAL A 318 -10.42 13.66 -19.16
CA VAL A 318 -10.58 15.05 -18.66
C VAL A 318 -12.04 15.51 -18.57
N ASP A 319 -12.94 14.80 -19.25
CA ASP A 319 -14.39 15.02 -19.27
C ASP A 319 -15.09 14.51 -18.00
N THR A 320 -14.48 13.56 -17.30
CA THR A 320 -15.01 12.98 -16.05
C THR A 320 -14.32 13.62 -14.84
N ALA A 321 -15.11 14.22 -13.95
CA ALA A 321 -14.58 14.79 -12.72
C ALA A 321 -13.93 13.71 -11.83
N TYR A 322 -12.84 14.07 -11.15
CA TYR A 322 -12.20 13.17 -10.18
C TYR A 322 -13.18 12.76 -9.08
N VAL A 323 -13.19 11.46 -8.78
CA VAL A 323 -13.96 10.87 -7.69
C VAL A 323 -12.99 10.23 -6.71
N SER A 324 -13.18 10.51 -5.41
CA SER A 324 -12.34 9.91 -4.37
C SER A 324 -12.64 8.42 -4.19
N ALA A 325 -11.70 7.64 -3.64
CA ALA A 325 -11.89 6.20 -3.42
C ALA A 325 -13.12 5.86 -2.58
N ASP A 326 -13.45 6.68 -1.57
CA ASP A 326 -14.64 6.50 -0.73
C ASP A 326 -15.94 6.73 -1.52
N GLN A 327 -15.98 7.74 -2.38
CA GLN A 327 -17.11 7.99 -3.27
C GLN A 327 -17.23 6.89 -4.33
N ALA A 328 -16.10 6.43 -4.88
CA ALA A 328 -16.05 5.36 -5.86
C ALA A 328 -16.52 4.02 -5.29
N ALA A 329 -16.37 3.80 -3.98
CA ALA A 329 -16.84 2.60 -3.28
C ALA A 329 -18.34 2.38 -3.43
N GLY A 330 -19.15 3.43 -3.25
CA GLY A 330 -20.61 3.38 -3.44
C GLY A 330 -21.07 3.54 -4.89
N GLY A 331 -20.22 4.09 -5.76
CA GLY A 331 -20.49 4.30 -7.18
C GLY A 331 -19.96 3.16 -8.05
N TYR A 332 -18.83 3.41 -8.72
CA TYR A 332 -18.25 2.53 -9.73
C TYR A 332 -17.98 1.10 -9.23
N VAL A 333 -17.40 0.96 -8.03
CA VAL A 333 -17.00 -0.35 -7.51
C VAL A 333 -18.21 -1.20 -7.14
N LEU A 334 -19.22 -0.60 -6.49
CA LEU A 334 -20.47 -1.30 -6.16
C LEU A 334 -21.23 -1.75 -7.42
N GLN A 335 -21.28 -0.90 -8.46
CA GLN A 335 -21.93 -1.25 -9.72
C GLN A 335 -21.22 -2.40 -10.43
N GLU A 336 -19.89 -2.42 -10.44
CA GLU A 336 -19.13 -3.53 -10.99
C GLU A 336 -19.34 -4.81 -10.18
N LEU A 337 -19.29 -4.72 -8.85
CA LEU A 337 -19.49 -5.85 -7.96
C LEU A 337 -20.87 -6.49 -8.16
N ARG A 338 -21.91 -5.69 -8.42
CA ARG A 338 -23.27 -6.16 -8.72
C ARG A 338 -23.40 -6.98 -10.00
N LYS A 339 -22.43 -6.91 -10.92
CA LYS A 339 -22.39 -7.82 -12.08
C LYS A 339 -22.08 -9.26 -11.67
N ARG A 340 -21.45 -9.46 -10.50
CA ARG A 340 -21.05 -10.78 -9.97
C ARG A 340 -21.87 -11.19 -8.74
N VAL A 341 -22.21 -10.23 -7.89
CA VAL A 341 -22.98 -10.40 -6.67
C VAL A 341 -24.20 -9.45 -6.76
N PRO A 342 -25.29 -9.86 -7.43
CA PRO A 342 -26.39 -8.94 -7.80
C PRO A 342 -27.02 -8.15 -6.66
N ASN A 343 -27.06 -8.74 -5.46
CA ASN A 343 -27.58 -8.13 -4.25
C ASN A 343 -26.51 -7.44 -3.38
N ALA A 344 -25.31 -7.17 -3.93
CA ALA A 344 -24.25 -6.51 -3.19
C ALA A 344 -24.70 -5.13 -2.66
N GLN A 345 -24.37 -4.90 -1.39
CA GLN A 345 -24.60 -3.65 -0.67
C GLN A 345 -23.31 -3.22 0.01
N LEU A 346 -23.03 -1.92 -0.02
CA LEU A 346 -21.92 -1.34 0.70
C LEU A 346 -22.26 -1.32 2.20
N LYS A 347 -21.43 -1.96 3.03
CA LYS A 347 -21.60 -2.07 4.49
C LYS A 347 -20.82 -0.97 5.22
N SER A 348 -19.57 -0.75 4.83
CA SER A 348 -18.72 0.29 5.41
C SER A 348 -17.65 0.73 4.43
N VAL A 349 -17.16 1.96 4.60
CA VAL A 349 -16.02 2.52 3.88
C VAL A 349 -15.13 3.21 4.89
N ARG A 350 -13.82 3.01 4.73
CA ARG A 350 -12.79 3.59 5.59
C ARG A 350 -11.67 4.16 4.73
N GLY A 351 -11.43 5.46 4.83
CA GLY A 351 -10.32 6.12 4.16
C GLY A 351 -8.97 5.76 4.79
N LEU A 352 -7.90 5.77 3.98
CA LEU A 352 -6.54 5.42 4.36
C LEU A 352 -5.58 6.61 4.12
N PRO A 353 -5.71 7.72 4.88
CA PRO A 353 -5.04 8.99 4.58
C PRO A 353 -3.51 8.95 4.65
N LEU A 354 -2.92 8.01 5.41
CA LEU A 354 -1.47 7.81 5.42
C LEU A 354 -0.95 7.34 4.06
N VAL A 355 -1.72 6.48 3.37
CA VAL A 355 -1.40 5.98 2.04
C VAL A 355 -1.52 7.12 1.02
N ASP A 356 -2.59 7.92 1.15
CA ASP A 356 -2.85 9.07 0.29
C ASP A 356 -1.69 10.08 0.30
N ALA A 357 -1.20 10.42 1.48
CA ALA A 357 -0.08 11.35 1.65
C ALA A 357 1.21 10.80 0.99
N CYS A 358 1.48 9.51 1.15
CA CYS A 358 2.67 8.88 0.59
C CYS A 358 2.63 8.81 -0.94
N ASP A 359 1.53 8.32 -1.50
CA ASP A 359 1.36 8.20 -2.95
C ASP A 359 1.34 9.57 -3.63
N THR A 360 0.73 10.57 -3.00
CA THR A 360 0.76 11.95 -3.51
C THR A 360 2.19 12.50 -3.56
N ALA A 361 3.00 12.25 -2.52
CA ALA A 361 4.39 12.68 -2.50
C ALA A 361 5.22 12.04 -3.63
N ASP A 362 4.98 10.76 -3.93
CA ASP A 362 5.65 10.08 -5.05
C ASP A 362 5.32 10.69 -6.40
N LEU A 363 4.05 10.99 -6.63
CA LEU A 363 3.64 11.64 -7.86
C LEU A 363 4.30 13.02 -7.99
N VAL A 364 4.41 13.78 -6.90
CA VAL A 364 5.14 15.06 -6.92
C VAL A 364 6.62 14.87 -7.26
N VAL A 365 7.30 13.86 -6.69
CA VAL A 365 8.71 13.54 -7.00
C VAL A 365 8.89 13.14 -8.47
N LEU A 366 7.90 12.46 -9.05
CA LEU A 366 7.86 12.11 -10.48
C LEU A 366 7.53 13.31 -11.39
N GLY A 367 7.39 14.52 -10.83
CA GLY A 367 7.17 15.76 -11.59
C GLY A 367 5.72 16.05 -11.92
N PHE A 368 4.77 15.31 -11.33
CA PHE A 368 3.36 15.58 -11.54
C PHE A 368 2.89 16.82 -10.78
N TRP A 369 2.09 17.66 -11.46
CA TRP A 369 1.57 18.90 -10.90
C TRP A 369 0.21 18.70 -10.21
N LYS A 370 0.16 19.00 -8.91
CA LYS A 370 -1.04 18.85 -8.06
C LYS A 370 -1.73 17.48 -8.24
N PRO A 371 -1.01 16.36 -8.06
CA PRO A 371 -1.65 15.05 -8.07
C PRO A 371 -2.66 14.94 -6.92
N ARG A 372 -3.69 14.12 -7.12
CA ARG A 372 -4.59 13.69 -6.05
C ARG A 372 -4.60 12.19 -5.97
N VAL A 373 -4.36 11.65 -4.79
CA VAL A 373 -4.53 10.23 -4.53
C VAL A 373 -5.44 10.09 -3.32
N THR A 374 -6.46 9.26 -3.45
CA THR A 374 -7.24 8.80 -2.30
C THR A 374 -7.40 7.30 -2.31
N THR A 375 -7.37 6.72 -1.12
CA THR A 375 -7.34 5.28 -0.89
C THR A 375 -8.36 4.93 0.17
N ALA A 376 -9.13 3.88 -0.06
CA ALA A 376 -10.14 3.42 0.87
C ALA A 376 -10.22 1.89 0.90
N GLU A 377 -10.61 1.37 2.06
CA GLU A 377 -11.06 0.00 2.23
C GLU A 377 -12.58 0.01 2.38
N ALA A 378 -13.27 -0.78 1.56
CA ALA A 378 -14.71 -0.89 1.55
C ALA A 378 -15.13 -2.34 1.81
N ASP A 379 -16.03 -2.53 2.76
CA ASP A 379 -16.69 -3.81 3.00
C ASP A 379 -18.05 -3.82 2.33
N TYR A 380 -18.33 -4.90 1.60
CA TYR A 380 -19.60 -5.18 0.95
C TYR A 380 -20.16 -6.49 1.48
N VAL A 381 -21.48 -6.60 1.50
CA VAL A 381 -22.19 -7.86 1.78
C VAL A 381 -23.12 -8.18 0.62
N GLY A 382 -23.31 -9.45 0.35
CA GLY A 382 -24.21 -9.95 -0.69
C GLY A 382 -24.30 -11.47 -0.66
N SER A 383 -24.74 -12.09 -1.76
CA SER A 383 -24.91 -13.53 -1.83
C SER A 383 -24.40 -14.11 -3.14
N ILE A 384 -23.72 -15.25 -3.06
CA ILE A 384 -23.31 -16.07 -4.20
C ILE A 384 -24.02 -17.42 -4.03
N GLY A 385 -25.05 -17.67 -4.84
CA GLY A 385 -26.01 -18.75 -4.57
C GLY A 385 -26.69 -18.53 -3.22
N ASP A 386 -26.69 -19.56 -2.37
CA ASP A 386 -27.34 -19.53 -1.05
C ASP A 386 -26.41 -19.07 0.09
N VAL A 387 -25.19 -18.64 -0.23
CA VAL A 387 -24.17 -18.28 0.78
C VAL A 387 -24.07 -16.77 0.91
N SER A 388 -24.25 -16.25 2.14
CA SER A 388 -23.90 -14.86 2.46
C SER A 388 -22.39 -14.69 2.37
N VAL A 389 -21.94 -13.75 1.56
CA VAL A 389 -20.52 -13.43 1.38
C VAL A 389 -20.25 -11.99 1.79
N ARG A 390 -19.10 -11.78 2.42
CA ARG A 390 -18.53 -10.45 2.62
C ARG A 390 -17.35 -10.29 1.67
N VAL A 391 -17.31 -9.14 1.01
CA VAL A 391 -16.25 -8.76 0.08
C VAL A 391 -15.57 -7.52 0.65
N ARG A 392 -14.28 -7.62 0.92
CA ARG A 392 -13.46 -6.46 1.30
C ARG A 392 -12.62 -6.05 0.12
N VAL A 393 -12.77 -4.80 -0.30
CA VAL A 393 -12.12 -4.24 -1.49
C VAL A 393 -11.25 -3.07 -1.08
N ARG A 394 -10.00 -3.10 -1.53
CA ARG A 394 -9.12 -1.94 -1.54
C ARG A 394 -9.34 -1.16 -2.82
N ILE A 395 -9.55 0.14 -2.69
CA ILE A 395 -9.87 1.07 -3.78
C ILE A 395 -8.84 2.18 -3.76
N ILE A 396 -8.22 2.46 -4.90
CA ILE A 396 -7.26 3.56 -5.05
C ILE A 396 -7.69 4.43 -6.22
N SER A 397 -7.92 5.71 -5.98
CA SER A 397 -8.20 6.70 -7.02
C SER A 397 -6.98 7.60 -7.20
N LYS A 398 -6.46 7.70 -8.42
CA LYS A 398 -5.24 8.46 -8.75
C LYS A 398 -5.48 9.43 -9.88
N LEU A 399 -5.47 10.72 -9.57
CA LEU A 399 -5.36 11.81 -10.54
C LEU A 399 -3.89 12.17 -10.68
N TRP A 400 -3.33 11.93 -11.87
CA TRP A 400 -1.92 12.19 -12.13
C TRP A 400 -1.60 13.68 -12.07
N GLY A 401 -2.45 14.54 -12.59
CA GLY A 401 -2.27 15.98 -12.47
C GLY A 401 -3.53 16.74 -12.85
N GLU A 402 -3.76 17.84 -12.14
CA GLU A 402 -4.87 18.74 -12.44
C GLU A 402 -4.54 19.63 -13.63
N LEU A 403 -5.51 19.81 -14.52
CA LEU A 403 -5.45 20.85 -15.55
C LEU A 403 -5.56 22.22 -14.88
N ILE A 404 -4.62 23.12 -15.22
CA ILE A 404 -4.54 24.48 -14.64
C ILE A 404 -5.87 25.24 -14.77
N PHE A 405 -6.56 25.07 -15.90
CA PHE A 405 -7.81 25.76 -16.23
C PHE A 405 -9.07 24.97 -15.85
N MET A 406 -8.95 23.74 -15.33
CA MET A 406 -10.07 22.90 -14.91
C MET A 406 -9.72 22.13 -13.62
N PRO A 407 -9.83 22.78 -12.43
CA PRO A 407 -9.53 22.13 -11.16
C PRO A 407 -10.34 20.85 -10.95
N GLY A 408 -9.69 19.81 -10.42
CA GLY A 408 -10.29 18.48 -10.22
C GLY A 408 -10.58 17.69 -11.51
N ARG A 409 -10.07 18.13 -12.65
CA ARG A 409 -10.13 17.40 -13.93
C ARG A 409 -8.73 17.15 -14.47
N GLY A 410 -8.60 16.01 -15.14
CA GLY A 410 -7.35 15.47 -15.69
C GLY A 410 -7.56 14.00 -15.99
N THR A 411 -6.54 13.31 -16.47
CA THR A 411 -6.59 11.85 -16.58
C THR A 411 -6.45 11.25 -15.20
N TRP A 412 -7.45 10.49 -14.77
CA TRP A 412 -7.42 9.79 -13.49
C TRP A 412 -7.83 8.34 -13.64
N HIS A 413 -7.38 7.53 -12.69
CA HIS A 413 -7.53 6.08 -12.72
C HIS A 413 -8.12 5.60 -11.41
N LEU A 414 -8.92 4.54 -11.50
CA LEU A 414 -9.42 3.81 -10.34
C LEU A 414 -8.86 2.39 -10.40
N TYR A 415 -8.31 1.94 -9.28
CA TYR A 415 -7.80 0.59 -9.10
C TYR A 415 -8.59 -0.09 -8.00
N ALA A 416 -8.91 -1.37 -8.19
CA ALA A 416 -9.57 -2.17 -7.17
C ALA A 416 -8.99 -3.59 -7.10
N SER A 417 -8.77 -4.05 -5.87
CA SER A 417 -8.43 -5.44 -5.56
C SER A 417 -9.23 -5.86 -4.34
N GLY A 418 -9.70 -7.10 -4.29
CA GLY A 418 -10.55 -7.52 -3.19
C GLY A 418 -10.46 -8.99 -2.85
N VAL A 419 -10.99 -9.31 -1.68
CA VAL A 419 -11.11 -10.67 -1.14
C VAL A 419 -12.57 -10.90 -0.82
N TRP A 420 -13.12 -12.04 -1.22
CA TRP A 420 -14.45 -12.47 -0.81
C TRP A 420 -14.36 -13.78 -0.02
N THR A 421 -15.19 -13.88 1.00
CA THR A 421 -15.33 -15.07 1.84
C THR A 421 -16.77 -15.19 2.36
N PRO A 422 -17.21 -16.37 2.81
CA PRO A 422 -18.46 -16.50 3.54
C PRO A 422 -18.46 -15.57 4.76
N GLU A 423 -19.54 -14.84 5.00
CA GLU A 423 -19.59 -13.83 6.05
C GLU A 423 -19.29 -14.42 7.44
N ALA A 424 -19.78 -15.64 7.71
CA ALA A 424 -19.54 -16.35 8.97
C ALA A 424 -18.10 -16.82 9.19
N GLN A 425 -17.25 -16.80 8.15
CA GLN A 425 -15.85 -17.25 8.20
C GLN A 425 -14.89 -16.14 7.77
N PHE A 426 -15.36 -14.88 7.75
CA PHE A 426 -14.62 -13.79 7.13
C PHE A 426 -13.26 -13.58 7.78
N ASP A 427 -13.20 -13.48 9.10
CA ASP A 427 -11.96 -13.17 9.82
C ASP A 427 -10.92 -14.30 9.72
N GLN A 428 -11.38 -15.55 9.61
CA GLN A 428 -10.51 -16.70 9.42
C GLN A 428 -9.93 -16.79 7.99
N LEU A 429 -10.75 -16.54 6.97
CA LEU A 429 -10.39 -16.79 5.57
C LEU A 429 -9.87 -15.55 4.84
N TYR A 430 -10.20 -14.35 5.30
CA TYR A 430 -9.72 -13.10 4.71
C TYR A 430 -8.19 -13.01 4.68
N PRO A 431 -7.45 -13.35 5.76
CA PRO A 431 -5.98 -13.34 5.74
C PRO A 431 -5.37 -14.20 4.63
N ILE A 432 -6.01 -15.32 4.28
CA ILE A 432 -5.53 -16.21 3.19
C ILE A 432 -5.67 -15.50 1.84
N GLY A 433 -6.86 -14.97 1.54
CA GLY A 433 -7.09 -14.25 0.28
C GLY A 433 -6.25 -12.98 0.15
N SER A 434 -6.10 -12.23 1.25
CA SER A 434 -5.24 -11.04 1.32
C SER A 434 -3.77 -11.42 1.10
N GLY A 435 -3.31 -12.49 1.73
CA GLY A 435 -1.96 -13.03 1.54
C GLY A 435 -1.69 -13.46 0.10
N VAL A 436 -2.69 -13.99 -0.60
CA VAL A 436 -2.60 -14.29 -2.03
C VAL A 436 -2.41 -13.02 -2.85
N VAL A 437 -3.23 -11.98 -2.63
CA VAL A 437 -3.09 -10.68 -3.34
C VAL A 437 -1.70 -10.10 -3.09
N ALA A 438 -1.24 -10.15 -1.85
CA ALA A 438 0.09 -9.68 -1.46
C ALA A 438 1.24 -10.52 -2.06
N SER A 439 0.99 -11.74 -2.53
CA SER A 439 2.02 -12.63 -3.09
C SER A 439 2.37 -12.36 -4.57
N LEU A 440 1.64 -11.45 -5.21
CA LEU A 440 1.84 -11.07 -6.60
C LEU A 440 3.20 -10.38 -6.77
N ARG A 441 4.07 -10.98 -7.59
CA ARG A 441 5.39 -10.43 -7.93
C ARG A 441 5.63 -10.47 -9.44
N ASP A 442 6.17 -9.40 -9.99
CA ASP A 442 6.63 -9.37 -11.37
C ASP A 442 7.74 -10.39 -11.58
N ASP A 443 7.77 -11.03 -12.75
CA ASP A 443 8.93 -11.78 -13.16
C ASP A 443 10.06 -10.80 -13.52
N PRO A 444 11.29 -10.95 -12.97
CA PRO A 444 12.38 -10.03 -13.24
C PRO A 444 12.75 -9.92 -14.73
N VAL A 445 12.63 -11.00 -15.49
CA VAL A 445 12.90 -11.02 -16.93
C VAL A 445 11.77 -10.30 -17.67
N TYR A 446 10.53 -10.48 -17.27
CA TYR A 446 9.40 -9.69 -17.80
C TYR A 446 9.57 -8.19 -17.51
N ALA A 447 9.85 -7.81 -16.25
CA ALA A 447 10.05 -6.42 -15.85
C ALA A 447 11.18 -5.76 -16.65
N LYS A 448 12.30 -6.47 -16.86
CA LYS A 448 13.40 -6.00 -17.71
C LYS A 448 12.95 -5.76 -19.15
N ARG A 449 12.24 -6.72 -19.77
CA ARG A 449 11.72 -6.59 -21.15
C ARG A 449 10.76 -5.42 -21.28
N LEU A 450 9.93 -5.19 -20.26
CA LEU A 450 9.01 -4.06 -20.22
C LEU A 450 9.78 -2.72 -20.19
N LEU A 451 10.80 -2.59 -19.33
CA LEU A 451 11.63 -1.39 -19.26
C LEU A 451 12.35 -1.10 -20.59
N GLU A 452 12.90 -2.14 -21.23
CA GLU A 452 13.53 -2.03 -22.55
C GLU A 452 12.53 -1.55 -23.61
N THR A 453 11.30 -2.08 -23.57
CA THR A 453 10.22 -1.68 -24.49
C THR A 453 9.80 -0.23 -24.28
N VAL A 454 9.59 0.19 -23.03
CA VAL A 454 9.24 1.57 -22.69
C VAL A 454 10.34 2.53 -23.13
N ALA A 455 11.61 2.20 -22.86
CA ALA A 455 12.75 3.00 -23.29
C ALA A 455 12.80 3.15 -24.82
N ALA A 456 12.53 2.08 -25.58
CA ALA A 456 12.47 2.13 -27.03
C ALA A 456 11.32 3.02 -27.55
N VAL A 457 10.12 2.90 -26.97
CA VAL A 457 8.95 3.72 -27.35
C VAL A 457 9.18 5.20 -27.03
N VAL A 458 9.72 5.51 -25.86
CA VAL A 458 10.07 6.90 -25.47
C VAL A 458 11.14 7.46 -26.41
N GLY A 459 12.17 6.66 -26.73
CA GLY A 459 13.20 7.04 -27.70
C GLY A 459 12.62 7.38 -29.06
N TYR A 460 11.73 6.52 -29.59
CA TYR A 460 11.04 6.78 -30.85
C TYR A 460 10.17 8.04 -30.80
N ARG A 461 9.38 8.23 -29.73
CA ARG A 461 8.53 9.42 -29.55
C ARG A 461 9.35 10.71 -29.52
N ASN A 462 10.49 10.70 -28.81
CA ASN A 462 11.38 11.86 -28.75
C ASN A 462 11.94 12.14 -30.14
N ALA A 463 12.41 11.13 -30.88
CA ALA A 463 12.88 11.30 -32.24
C ALA A 463 11.82 11.89 -33.19
N VAL A 464 10.55 11.45 -33.08
CA VAL A 464 9.44 12.02 -33.85
C VAL A 464 9.15 13.46 -33.44
N THR A 465 9.21 13.77 -32.14
CA THR A 465 8.98 15.12 -31.61
C THR A 465 10.09 16.07 -32.04
N ASP A 466 11.35 15.63 -32.00
CA ASP A 466 12.51 16.38 -32.47
C ASP A 466 12.43 16.61 -33.98
N ALA A 467 12.04 15.59 -34.75
CA ALA A 467 11.82 15.72 -36.19
C ALA A 467 10.69 16.70 -36.50
N ALA A 468 9.57 16.63 -35.76
CA ALA A 468 8.46 17.56 -35.91
C ALA A 468 8.85 18.98 -35.49
N ALA A 469 9.58 19.17 -34.39
CA ALA A 469 10.06 20.46 -33.94
C ALA A 469 11.03 21.07 -34.96
N LYS A 470 11.93 20.26 -35.54
CA LYS A 470 12.81 20.66 -36.63
C LYS A 470 12.00 21.08 -37.86
N ALA A 471 11.04 20.27 -38.29
CA ALA A 471 10.17 20.59 -39.42
C ALA A 471 9.32 21.84 -39.17
N TRP A 472 8.88 22.08 -37.93
CA TRP A 472 8.17 23.29 -37.53
C TRP A 472 9.09 24.51 -37.51
N ASP A 473 10.33 24.39 -37.02
CA ASP A 473 11.31 25.48 -37.07
C ASP A 473 11.66 25.82 -38.53
N GLU A 474 11.86 24.79 -39.37
CA GLU A 474 12.02 24.95 -40.82
C GLU A 474 10.79 25.63 -41.45
N TYR A 475 9.58 25.15 -41.17
CA TYR A 475 8.35 25.76 -41.70
C TYR A 475 8.15 27.20 -41.22
N ILE A 476 8.46 27.51 -39.95
CA ILE A 476 8.36 28.87 -39.44
C ILE A 476 9.40 29.75 -40.15
N ARG A 477 10.64 29.29 -40.29
CA ARG A 477 11.73 30.05 -40.94
C ARG A 477 11.51 30.26 -42.43
N TYR A 478 11.00 29.27 -43.15
CA TYR A 478 10.95 29.24 -44.62
C TYR A 478 9.53 29.23 -45.20
N GLY A 479 8.47 29.01 -44.43
CA GLY A 479 7.16 28.67 -45.00
C GLY A 479 7.20 27.40 -45.87
N ALA A 480 6.05 26.87 -46.27
CA ALA A 480 6.02 25.72 -47.19
C ALA A 480 6.47 26.09 -48.63
N ASP A 481 6.46 27.39 -48.97
CA ASP A 481 6.55 27.89 -50.36
C ASP A 481 7.57 29.02 -50.57
N VAL A 482 8.42 29.39 -49.59
CA VAL A 482 9.43 30.43 -49.85
C VAL A 482 10.64 29.79 -50.55
N PRO A 483 10.99 30.24 -51.77
CA PRO A 483 12.20 29.79 -52.43
C PRO A 483 13.42 30.02 -51.51
N PRO A 484 14.43 29.14 -51.54
CA PRO A 484 15.66 29.36 -50.78
C PRO A 484 16.24 30.73 -51.16
N LEU A 485 16.36 31.59 -50.15
CA LEU A 485 16.88 32.94 -50.32
C LEU A 485 18.35 32.89 -50.74
N THR A 486 18.73 33.76 -51.66
CA THR A 486 20.05 33.80 -52.29
C THR A 486 20.91 34.86 -51.63
N ASP A 487 22.08 34.45 -51.12
CA ASP A 487 23.06 35.34 -50.54
C ASP A 487 23.52 36.38 -51.59
N PRO A 488 23.42 37.69 -51.28
CA PRO A 488 23.67 38.74 -52.26
C PRO A 488 25.14 38.89 -52.65
N ASP A 489 26.08 38.29 -51.91
CA ASP A 489 27.51 38.37 -52.22
C ASP A 489 27.98 37.16 -53.03
N THR A 490 27.44 35.98 -52.75
CA THR A 490 27.90 34.71 -53.35
C THR A 490 27.00 34.17 -54.44
N GLY A 491 25.73 34.61 -54.51
CA GLY A 491 24.74 34.06 -55.43
C GLY A 491 24.32 32.62 -55.08
N GLN A 492 24.73 32.10 -53.92
CA GLN A 492 24.34 30.76 -53.44
C GLN A 492 23.15 30.85 -52.49
N ALA A 493 22.41 29.75 -52.35
CA ALA A 493 21.36 29.66 -51.34
C ALA A 493 21.96 29.85 -49.94
N VAL A 494 21.34 30.69 -49.12
CA VAL A 494 21.77 30.89 -47.73
C VAL A 494 21.50 29.59 -46.94
N PRO A 495 22.50 29.07 -46.20
CA PRO A 495 22.31 27.90 -45.35
C PRO A 495 21.18 28.09 -44.34
N ALA A 496 20.40 27.03 -44.13
CA ALA A 496 19.22 27.07 -43.27
C ALA A 496 19.56 27.52 -41.82
N ASP A 497 20.65 27.00 -41.27
CA ASP A 497 21.13 27.31 -39.92
C ASP A 497 21.56 28.77 -39.71
N GLN A 498 21.80 29.52 -40.79
CA GLN A 498 22.18 30.94 -40.74
C GLN A 498 20.99 31.90 -40.90
N MET A 499 19.81 31.38 -41.27
CA MET A 499 18.61 32.20 -41.49
C MET A 499 17.94 32.63 -40.17
N PRO A 500 17.56 33.91 -40.03
CA PRO A 500 16.83 34.37 -38.85
C PRO A 500 15.43 33.72 -38.78
N PRO A 501 14.83 33.64 -37.58
CA PRO A 501 13.48 33.12 -37.39
C PRO A 501 12.45 33.74 -38.35
N GLY A 502 11.40 32.98 -38.65
CA GLY A 502 10.27 33.43 -39.47
C GLY A 502 9.60 34.70 -38.98
N GLY A 503 8.91 35.40 -39.87
CA GLY A 503 8.13 36.59 -39.53
C GLY A 503 7.89 37.51 -40.72
N LEU A 504 7.04 38.51 -40.52
CA LEU A 504 6.84 39.58 -41.49
C LEU A 504 8.14 40.39 -41.64
N GLY A 505 8.54 40.70 -42.87
CA GLY A 505 9.73 41.51 -43.14
C GLY A 505 10.67 40.88 -44.16
N ASN A 506 11.68 41.66 -44.57
CA ASN A 506 12.72 41.21 -45.50
C ASN A 506 13.95 40.75 -44.73
N VAL A 507 14.67 39.76 -45.26
CA VAL A 507 15.95 39.32 -44.70
C VAL A 507 17.08 40.13 -45.31
N TYR A 508 18.01 40.59 -44.47
CA TYR A 508 19.20 41.33 -44.86
C TYR A 508 20.45 40.65 -44.29
N LYS A 509 21.54 40.66 -45.05
CA LYS A 509 22.87 40.29 -44.58
C LYS A 509 23.57 41.53 -44.06
N ALA A 510 23.87 41.57 -42.77
CA ALA A 510 24.58 42.65 -42.12
C ALA A 510 26.09 42.66 -42.50
N PRO A 511 26.81 43.78 -42.29
CA PRO A 511 28.24 43.87 -42.61
C PRO A 511 29.13 42.85 -41.88
N ASP A 512 28.68 42.32 -40.75
CA ASP A 512 29.36 41.27 -39.99
C ASP A 512 29.12 39.85 -40.53
N GLY A 513 28.32 39.73 -41.60
CA GLY A 513 27.96 38.47 -42.25
C GLY A 513 26.74 37.77 -41.65
N SER A 514 26.14 38.29 -40.57
CA SER A 514 24.92 37.73 -39.98
C SER A 514 23.68 38.08 -40.82
N TYR A 515 22.66 37.21 -40.78
CA TYR A 515 21.38 37.49 -41.42
C TYR A 515 20.34 37.93 -40.39
N VAL A 516 19.67 39.04 -40.68
CA VAL A 516 18.67 39.65 -39.80
C VAL A 516 17.37 39.88 -40.55
N ARG A 517 16.24 39.60 -39.91
CA ARG A 517 14.91 39.90 -40.45
C ARG A 517 14.48 41.28 -39.99
N VAL A 518 14.20 42.17 -40.94
CA VAL A 518 13.79 43.55 -40.67
C VAL A 518 12.28 43.68 -40.91
N PRO A 519 11.48 44.03 -39.88
CA PRO A 519 10.03 44.17 -40.02
C PRO A 519 9.63 45.23 -41.06
N PRO A 520 8.42 45.12 -41.66
CA PRO A 520 7.92 46.14 -42.57
C PRO A 520 7.89 47.52 -41.91
N GLY A 521 8.42 48.54 -42.60
CA GLY A 521 8.45 49.93 -42.10
C GLY A 521 9.61 50.25 -41.15
N VAL A 522 10.52 49.31 -40.89
CA VAL A 522 11.77 49.55 -40.15
C VAL A 522 12.93 49.63 -41.14
N ASP A 523 13.82 50.62 -40.96
CA ASP A 523 15.03 50.73 -41.77
C ASP A 523 16.00 49.57 -41.46
N PRO A 524 16.61 48.96 -42.49
CA PRO A 524 17.58 47.90 -42.28
C PRO A 524 18.88 48.45 -41.68
N PRO A 525 19.69 47.61 -41.00
CA PRO A 525 20.99 48.03 -40.47
C PRO A 525 21.87 48.66 -41.57
N ALA A 526 22.57 49.75 -41.23
CA ALA A 526 23.42 50.46 -42.17
C ALA A 526 24.45 49.51 -42.83
N GLY A 527 24.54 49.56 -44.15
CA GLY A 527 25.45 48.71 -44.93
C GLY A 527 24.99 47.27 -45.13
N SER A 528 23.80 46.89 -44.66
CA SER A 528 23.26 45.56 -44.94
C SER A 528 22.71 45.43 -46.36
N LYS A 529 22.75 44.21 -46.92
CA LYS A 529 22.25 43.90 -48.26
C LYS A 529 21.03 43.00 -48.18
N ARG A 530 19.97 43.31 -48.92
CA ARG A 530 18.76 42.48 -48.96
C ARG A 530 19.08 41.13 -49.60
N VAL A 531 18.70 40.06 -48.93
CA VAL A 531 18.78 38.70 -49.47
C VAL A 531 17.61 38.49 -50.42
N GLN A 532 17.86 37.91 -51.60
CA GLN A 532 16.87 37.82 -52.69
C GLN A 532 16.15 36.48 -52.76
#